data_AF-A0A2M8T534-F1
#
_entry.id   AF-A0A2M8T534-F1
#
_cell.length_a   1.000
_cell.length_b   1.000
_cell.length_c   1.000
_cell.angle_alpha   90.00
_cell.angle_beta   90.00
_cell.angle_gamma   90.00
#
_symmetry.space_group_name_H-M   'P 1'
#
loop_
_entity.id
_entity.type
_entity.pdbx_description
1 polymer ?
#
loop_
_entity_poly.entity_id
_entity_poly.type
_entity_poly.pdbx_seq_one_letter_code
_entity_poly.pdbx_strand_id
1 'polypeptide(L)'
;MEEKQFNRLQLAADSGAIPYVVREAEKLAHLIPDFTSFEQECYQAIGYALERYVDNGREKKALIQRTIKQVKARVLKNRRPRNEVAIEAINEEGTVWEPVDTLASVEGEVLLKEKAALLAQDDPRKTLILDTWIRGCTNDTEISTLLAQRFGGNARSHCKFIQRFRSNCQRELTA
;
A
#
# COMPACT_ATOMS: atom_id res chain seq x y z
N MET A 1 19.57 -7.80 24.20
CA MET A 1 18.13 -7.95 24.58
C MET A 1 17.52 -9.15 23.86
N GLU A 2 17.83 -9.34 22.59
CA GLU A 2 17.33 -10.43 21.74
C GLU A 2 17.72 -11.82 22.25
N GLU A 3 18.98 -12.04 22.66
CA GLU A 3 19.42 -13.33 23.21
C GLU A 3 18.62 -13.75 24.46
N LYS A 4 18.32 -12.81 25.36
CA LYS A 4 17.49 -13.11 26.56
C LYS A 4 16.05 -13.44 26.20
N GLN A 5 15.50 -12.80 25.16
CA GLN A 5 14.15 -13.12 24.67
C GLN A 5 14.13 -14.49 23.99
N PHE A 6 15.13 -14.78 23.15
CA PHE A 6 15.30 -16.07 22.49
C PHE A 6 15.41 -17.21 23.52
N ASN A 7 16.24 -17.04 24.55
CA ASN A 7 16.40 -18.02 25.63
C ASN A 7 15.09 -18.26 26.40
N ARG A 8 14.22 -17.25 26.55
CA ARG A 8 12.91 -17.40 27.20
C ARG A 8 11.91 -18.16 26.35
N LEU A 9 11.89 -17.92 25.05
CA LEU A 9 11.04 -18.66 24.12
C LEU A 9 11.45 -20.14 24.08
N GLN A 10 12.75 -20.41 24.03
CA GLN A 10 13.29 -21.76 24.09
C GLN A 10 12.90 -22.46 25.40
N LEU A 11 13.10 -21.78 26.55
CA LEU A 11 12.71 -22.31 27.85
C LEU A 11 11.20 -22.61 27.96
N ALA A 12 10.36 -21.78 27.36
CA ALA A 12 8.92 -22.01 27.32
C ALA A 12 8.55 -23.22 26.43
N ALA A 13 9.21 -23.39 25.28
CA ALA A 13 9.03 -24.55 24.41
C ALA A 13 9.41 -25.85 25.12
N ASP A 14 10.59 -25.87 25.74
CA ASP A 14 11.13 -27.03 26.47
C ASP A 14 10.35 -27.32 27.78
N SER A 15 9.50 -26.38 28.22
CA SER A 15 8.71 -26.53 29.44
C SER A 15 7.47 -27.42 29.31
N GLY A 16 7.08 -27.78 28.08
CA GLY A 16 5.80 -28.44 27.79
C GLY A 16 4.60 -27.48 27.84
N ALA A 17 4.83 -26.17 27.75
CA ALA A 17 3.77 -25.16 27.77
C ALA A 17 2.97 -25.06 26.47
N ILE A 18 3.58 -25.42 25.33
CA ILE A 18 3.00 -25.34 23.97
C ILE A 18 1.55 -25.84 23.90
N PRO A 19 1.20 -27.08 24.30
CA PRO A 19 -0.17 -27.56 24.19
C PRO A 19 -1.19 -26.77 25.04
N TYR A 20 -0.75 -26.14 26.13
CA TYR A 20 -1.63 -25.32 26.97
C TYR A 20 -1.88 -23.94 26.35
N VAL A 21 -0.85 -23.37 25.72
CA VAL A 21 -0.93 -22.06 25.06
C VAL A 21 -1.79 -22.16 23.80
N VAL A 22 -1.50 -23.13 22.93
CA VAL A 22 -2.26 -23.36 21.67
C VAL A 22 -3.74 -23.59 21.96
N ARG A 23 -4.07 -24.48 22.91
CA ARG A 23 -5.47 -24.75 23.27
C ARG A 23 -6.21 -23.51 23.79
N GLU A 24 -5.54 -22.61 24.51
CA GLU A 24 -6.18 -21.36 24.95
C GLU A 24 -6.23 -20.32 23.82
N ALA A 25 -5.28 -20.31 22.90
CA ALA A 25 -5.29 -19.44 21.72
C ALA A 25 -6.44 -19.80 20.78
N GLU A 26 -6.67 -21.09 20.51
CA GLU A 26 -7.80 -21.58 19.71
C GLU A 26 -9.15 -21.13 20.29
N LYS A 27 -9.32 -21.23 21.61
CA LYS A 27 -10.53 -20.73 22.30
C LYS A 27 -10.70 -19.22 22.18
N LEU A 28 -9.63 -18.48 21.93
CA LEU A 28 -9.67 -17.03 21.79
C LEU A 28 -9.68 -16.57 20.33
N ALA A 29 -9.53 -17.48 19.35
CA ALA A 29 -9.44 -17.15 17.93
C ALA A 29 -10.68 -16.38 17.42
N HIS A 30 -11.87 -16.64 17.98
CA HIS A 30 -13.09 -15.91 17.66
C HIS A 30 -13.21 -14.53 18.37
N LEU A 31 -12.37 -14.28 19.38
CA LEU A 31 -12.39 -13.04 20.18
C LEU A 31 -11.24 -12.09 19.82
N ILE A 32 -10.14 -12.61 19.28
CA ILE A 32 -8.91 -11.87 19.06
C ILE A 32 -8.52 -12.01 17.58
N PRO A 33 -8.36 -10.90 16.83
CA PRO A 33 -7.99 -10.93 15.42
C PRO A 33 -6.62 -11.56 15.15
N ASP A 34 -5.68 -11.37 16.07
CA ASP A 34 -4.32 -11.87 15.99
C ASP A 34 -4.00 -12.75 17.20
N PHE A 35 -4.27 -14.05 17.05
CA PHE A 35 -3.97 -15.04 18.08
C PHE A 35 -2.47 -15.38 18.15
N THR A 36 -1.71 -15.16 17.07
CA THR A 36 -0.25 -15.38 17.05
C THR A 36 0.45 -14.44 18.03
N SER A 37 0.03 -13.17 18.07
CA SER A 37 0.50 -12.20 19.07
C SER A 37 0.21 -12.67 20.51
N PHE A 38 -0.96 -13.26 20.75
CA PHE A 38 -1.30 -13.80 22.06
C PHE A 38 -0.40 -14.99 22.47
N GLU A 39 -0.10 -15.90 21.53
CA GLU A 39 0.79 -17.03 21.78
C GLU A 39 2.21 -16.57 22.13
N GLN A 40 2.75 -15.62 21.35
CA GLN A 40 4.08 -15.05 21.60
C GLN A 40 4.17 -14.38 22.98
N GLU A 41 3.16 -13.59 23.37
CA GLU A 41 3.10 -13.00 24.70
C GLU A 41 3.06 -14.05 25.81
N CYS A 42 2.31 -15.15 25.60
CA CYS A 42 2.26 -16.26 26.54
C CYS A 42 3.64 -16.91 26.70
N TYR A 43 4.33 -17.24 25.62
CA TYR A 43 5.65 -17.88 25.67
C TYR A 43 6.68 -16.99 26.36
N GLN A 44 6.70 -15.69 26.07
CA GLN A 44 7.60 -14.75 26.75
C GLN A 44 7.32 -14.66 28.25
N ALA A 45 6.05 -14.56 28.64
CA ALA A 45 5.67 -14.47 30.05
C ALA A 45 5.97 -15.77 30.81
N ILE A 46 5.75 -16.92 30.18
CA ILE A 46 6.06 -18.24 30.74
C ILE A 46 7.57 -18.41 30.90
N GLY A 47 8.36 -18.11 29.87
CA GLY A 47 9.82 -18.17 29.95
C GLY A 47 10.37 -17.28 31.06
N TYR A 48 9.84 -16.06 31.19
CA TYR A 48 10.19 -15.16 32.29
C TYR A 48 9.80 -15.71 33.68
N ALA A 49 8.60 -16.27 33.82
CA ALA A 49 8.14 -16.85 35.08
C ALA A 49 8.97 -18.07 35.47
N LEU A 50 9.34 -18.91 34.50
CA LEU A 50 10.21 -20.06 34.73
C LEU A 50 11.61 -19.62 35.15
N GLU A 51 12.21 -18.67 34.45
CA GLU A 51 13.53 -18.08 34.80
C GLU A 51 13.55 -17.49 36.22
N ARG A 52 12.47 -16.80 36.61
CA ARG A 52 12.39 -16.12 37.91
C ARG A 52 12.04 -17.03 39.09
N TYR A 53 11.37 -18.16 38.84
CA TYR A 53 10.84 -19.03 39.88
C TYR A 53 11.40 -20.47 39.85
N VAL A 54 12.56 -20.67 39.18
CA VAL A 54 13.25 -21.98 39.10
C VAL A 54 13.36 -22.66 40.47
N ASP A 55 13.71 -21.90 41.51
CA ASP A 55 14.02 -22.45 42.84
C ASP A 55 12.86 -22.34 43.84
N ASN A 56 11.68 -21.90 43.41
CA ASN A 56 10.60 -21.47 44.32
C ASN A 56 9.66 -22.61 44.76
N GLY A 57 10.00 -23.87 44.47
CA GLY A 57 9.26 -25.08 44.87
C GLY A 57 7.85 -25.23 44.31
N ARG A 58 7.42 -24.33 43.42
CA ARG A 58 6.06 -24.35 42.83
C ARG A 58 5.96 -25.38 41.73
N GLU A 59 4.80 -26.03 41.64
CA GLU A 59 4.50 -26.94 40.54
C GLU A 59 4.53 -26.18 39.20
N LYS A 60 5.42 -26.61 38.30
CA LYS A 60 5.65 -26.02 36.97
C LYS A 60 4.37 -25.87 36.15
N LYS A 61 3.50 -26.89 36.18
CA LYS A 61 2.22 -26.88 35.48
C LYS A 61 1.26 -25.80 36.00
N ALA A 62 1.14 -25.68 37.32
CA ALA A 62 0.31 -24.65 37.94
C ALA A 62 0.82 -23.24 37.62
N LEU A 63 2.14 -23.05 37.60
CA LEU A 63 2.76 -21.78 37.21
C LEU A 63 2.42 -21.42 35.76
N ILE A 64 2.61 -22.34 34.81
CA ILE A 64 2.27 -22.14 33.40
C ILE A 64 0.79 -21.74 33.22
N GLN A 65 -0.13 -22.50 33.81
CA GLN A 65 -1.56 -22.23 33.69
C GLN A 65 -1.96 -20.88 34.30
N ARG A 66 -1.36 -20.51 35.44
CA ARG A 66 -1.59 -19.20 36.06
C ARG A 66 -1.10 -18.07 35.16
N THR A 67 0.09 -18.21 34.58
CA THR A 67 0.67 -17.21 33.66
C THR A 67 -0.20 -17.02 32.43
N ILE A 68 -0.68 -18.10 31.80
CA ILE A 68 -1.60 -18.03 30.65
C ILE A 68 -2.88 -17.28 31.02
N LYS A 69 -3.48 -17.57 32.18
CA LYS A 69 -4.69 -16.85 32.66
C LYS A 69 -4.44 -15.35 32.84
N GLN A 70 -3.26 -14.96 33.34
CA GLN A 70 -2.91 -13.55 33.54
C GLN A 70 -2.73 -12.81 32.20
N VAL A 71 -2.03 -13.43 31.24
CA VAL A 71 -1.86 -12.87 29.90
C VAL A 71 -3.22 -12.73 29.21
N LYS A 72 -4.06 -13.78 29.25
CA LYS A 72 -5.43 -13.74 28.72
C LYS A 72 -6.26 -12.60 29.30
N ALA A 73 -6.26 -12.43 30.62
CA ALA A 73 -7.00 -11.35 31.27
C ALA A 73 -6.50 -9.96 30.81
N ARG A 74 -5.18 -9.78 30.66
CA ARG A 74 -4.59 -8.54 30.15
C ARG A 74 -4.99 -8.25 28.71
N VAL A 75 -4.89 -9.25 27.83
CA VAL A 75 -5.21 -9.11 26.41
C VAL A 75 -6.69 -8.80 26.22
N LEU A 76 -7.58 -9.48 26.95
CA LEU A 76 -9.02 -9.19 26.90
C LEU A 76 -9.37 -7.81 27.50
N LYS A 77 -8.67 -7.37 28.56
CA LYS A 77 -8.88 -6.03 29.15
C LYS A 77 -8.40 -4.91 28.23
N ASN A 78 -7.28 -5.10 27.54
CA ASN A 78 -6.67 -4.12 26.65
C ASN A 78 -7.23 -4.21 25.22
N ARG A 79 -8.14 -5.14 24.95
CA ARG A 79 -8.86 -5.22 23.69
C ARG A 79 -9.63 -3.92 23.51
N ARG A 80 -9.23 -3.12 22.51
CA ARG A 80 -10.11 -2.08 22.00
C ARG A 80 -11.35 -2.81 21.47
N PRO A 81 -12.58 -2.38 21.81
CA PRO A 81 -13.76 -2.89 21.12
C PRO A 81 -13.48 -2.68 19.64
N ARG A 82 -13.39 -3.78 18.90
CA ARG A 82 -13.23 -3.68 17.47
C ARG A 82 -14.52 -3.01 17.03
N ASN A 83 -14.43 -1.82 16.45
CA ASN A 83 -15.47 -1.33 15.56
C ASN A 83 -15.45 -2.30 14.37
N GLU A 84 -15.89 -3.54 14.61
CA GLU A 84 -16.33 -4.46 13.59
C GLU A 84 -17.55 -3.77 13.03
N VAL A 85 -17.32 -2.85 12.10
CA VAL A 85 -18.38 -2.47 11.17
C VAL A 85 -18.73 -3.80 10.55
N ALA A 86 -19.86 -4.38 10.98
CA ALA A 86 -20.41 -5.55 10.35
C ALA A 86 -20.44 -5.26 8.86
N ILE A 87 -20.12 -6.24 8.01
CA ILE A 87 -20.21 -6.04 6.55
C ILE A 87 -21.63 -5.57 6.19
N GLU A 88 -22.62 -5.98 6.98
CA GLU A 88 -24.01 -5.52 6.91
C GLU A 88 -24.18 -4.02 7.20
N ALA A 89 -23.40 -3.43 8.10
CA ALA A 89 -23.42 -1.99 8.42
C ALA A 89 -22.73 -1.12 7.36
N ILE A 90 -22.05 -1.71 6.37
CA ILE A 90 -21.51 -0.99 5.21
C ILE A 90 -22.64 -0.60 4.23
N ASN A 91 -23.78 -1.30 4.28
CA ASN A 91 -24.86 -1.14 3.31
C ASN A 91 -25.96 -0.13 3.70
N GLU A 92 -26.00 0.36 4.95
CA GLU A 92 -27.13 1.20 5.38
C GLU A 92 -26.95 2.70 5.10
N GLU A 93 -25.73 3.20 4.96
CA GLU A 93 -25.48 4.64 4.64
C GLU A 93 -24.14 4.89 3.90
N GLY A 94 -23.50 3.84 3.41
CA GLY A 94 -22.23 3.94 2.69
C GLY A 94 -22.47 4.37 1.25
N THR A 95 -21.94 5.54 0.87
CA THR A 95 -21.83 6.00 -0.52
C THR A 95 -21.42 4.81 -1.38
N VAL A 96 -22.33 4.36 -2.26
CA VAL A 96 -22.03 3.31 -3.23
C VAL A 96 -20.77 3.77 -3.97
N TRP A 97 -19.66 3.09 -3.74
CA TRP A 97 -18.45 3.36 -4.49
C TRP A 97 -18.70 2.83 -5.90
N GLU A 98 -19.19 3.70 -6.76
CA GLU A 98 -19.19 3.45 -8.20
C GLU A 98 -17.77 3.73 -8.70
N PRO A 99 -17.07 2.74 -9.28
CA PRO A 99 -15.83 3.04 -9.98
C PRO A 99 -16.11 4.13 -11.01
N VAL A 100 -15.30 5.18 -11.02
CA VAL A 100 -15.40 6.25 -12.01
C VAL A 100 -15.43 5.60 -13.40
N ASP A 101 -16.51 5.83 -14.14
CA ASP A 101 -16.63 5.35 -15.51
C ASP A 101 -15.61 6.09 -16.38
N THR A 102 -14.44 5.48 -16.48
CA THR A 102 -13.32 6.01 -17.28
C THR A 102 -13.61 5.94 -18.77
N LEU A 103 -14.61 5.16 -19.23
CA LEU A 103 -14.92 5.05 -20.66
C LEU A 103 -15.57 6.32 -21.21
N ALA A 104 -16.43 6.99 -20.41
CA ALA A 104 -17.01 8.28 -20.78
C ALA A 104 -15.96 9.40 -20.98
N SER A 105 -14.79 9.30 -20.32
CA SER A 105 -13.69 10.27 -20.46
C SER A 105 -12.74 9.94 -21.62
N VAL A 106 -12.74 8.70 -22.11
CA VAL A 106 -11.81 8.25 -23.14
C VAL A 106 -12.23 8.72 -24.54
N GLU A 107 -13.54 8.77 -24.84
CA GLU A 107 -14.02 9.23 -26.15
C GLU A 107 -13.59 10.67 -26.45
N GLY A 108 -13.71 11.57 -25.47
CA GLY A 108 -13.23 12.95 -25.59
C GLY A 108 -11.72 13.05 -25.80
N GLU A 109 -10.93 12.31 -25.02
CA GLU A 109 -9.47 12.30 -25.19
C GLU A 109 -9.01 11.70 -26.52
N VAL A 110 -9.70 10.68 -27.03
CA VAL A 110 -9.41 10.07 -28.33
C VAL A 110 -9.67 11.07 -29.44
N LEU A 111 -10.82 11.74 -29.43
CA LEU A 111 -11.15 12.79 -30.41
C LEU A 111 -10.13 13.94 -30.41
N LEU A 112 -9.66 14.36 -29.23
CA LEU A 112 -8.64 15.41 -29.11
C LEU A 112 -7.29 14.96 -29.70
N LYS A 113 -6.88 13.70 -29.47
CA LYS A 113 -5.65 13.12 -30.05
C LYS A 113 -5.74 13.00 -31.57
N GLU A 114 -6.89 12.57 -32.09
CA GLU A 114 -7.14 12.48 -33.53
C GLU A 114 -7.14 13.85 -34.21
N LYS A 115 -7.80 14.85 -33.62
CA LYS A 115 -7.80 16.24 -34.14
C LYS A 115 -6.40 16.84 -34.15
N ALA A 116 -5.60 16.60 -33.10
CA ALA A 116 -4.20 17.03 -33.07
C ALA A 116 -3.35 16.33 -34.15
N ALA A 117 -3.54 15.01 -34.36
CA ALA A 117 -2.84 14.26 -35.39
C ALA A 117 -3.17 14.77 -36.81
N LEU A 118 -4.42 15.09 -37.09
CA LEU A 118 -4.85 15.70 -38.37
C LEU A 118 -4.18 17.05 -38.61
N LEU A 119 -4.09 17.92 -37.59
CA LEU A 119 -3.42 19.23 -37.69
C LEU A 119 -1.91 19.14 -38.00
N ALA A 120 -1.31 17.97 -37.78
CA ALA A 120 0.09 17.69 -38.03
C ALA A 120 0.35 16.83 -39.28
N GLN A 121 -0.69 16.32 -39.95
CA GLN A 121 -0.58 15.32 -41.01
C GLN A 121 0.27 15.77 -42.21
N ASP A 122 0.22 17.07 -42.54
CA ASP A 122 0.90 17.62 -43.72
C ASP A 122 2.26 18.29 -43.43
N ASP A 123 2.71 18.31 -42.17
CA ASP A 123 3.99 18.95 -41.81
C ASP A 123 4.85 18.02 -40.95
N PRO A 124 5.97 17.49 -41.50
CA PRO A 124 6.82 16.53 -40.79
C PRO A 124 7.45 17.11 -39.52
N ARG A 125 7.56 18.45 -39.40
CA ARG A 125 8.01 19.11 -38.18
C ARG A 125 6.95 19.03 -37.09
N LYS A 126 5.67 19.23 -37.43
CA LYS A 126 4.55 19.10 -36.47
C LYS A 126 4.37 17.67 -36.02
N THR A 127 4.53 16.71 -36.93
CA THR A 127 4.47 15.27 -36.59
C THR A 127 5.56 14.89 -35.58
N LEU A 128 6.79 15.38 -35.77
CA LEU A 128 7.88 15.13 -34.82
C LEU A 128 7.57 15.75 -33.44
N ILE A 129 7.02 16.97 -33.41
CA ILE A 129 6.63 17.63 -32.16
C ILE A 129 5.57 16.81 -31.40
N LEU A 130 4.54 16.31 -32.10
CA LEU A 130 3.52 15.47 -31.48
C LEU A 130 4.10 14.15 -30.94
N ASP A 131 4.96 13.46 -31.71
CA ASP A 131 5.61 12.22 -31.26
C ASP A 131 6.46 12.47 -30.00
N THR A 132 7.18 13.60 -29.93
CA THR A 132 7.93 13.96 -28.72
C THR A 132 7.03 14.25 -27.51
N TRP A 133 5.87 14.90 -27.72
CA TRP A 133 4.90 15.14 -26.65
C TRP A 133 4.24 13.84 -26.15
N ILE A 134 3.89 12.92 -27.05
CA ILE A 134 3.33 11.61 -26.71
C ILE A 134 4.30 10.81 -25.84
N ARG A 135 5.60 10.94 -26.09
CA ARG A 135 6.67 10.31 -25.29
C ARG A 135 6.93 11.02 -23.94
N GLY A 136 6.19 12.08 -23.62
CA GLY A 136 6.27 12.81 -22.36
C GLY A 136 7.32 13.93 -22.32
N CYS A 137 8.05 14.19 -23.41
CA CYS A 137 8.97 15.32 -23.47
C CYS A 137 8.18 16.58 -23.87
N THR A 138 7.99 17.50 -22.93
CA THR A 138 7.27 18.78 -23.15
C THR A 138 8.18 20.00 -23.12
N ASN A 139 9.50 19.80 -23.05
CA ASN A 139 10.47 20.88 -23.04
C ASN A 139 10.72 21.41 -24.46
N ASP A 140 10.15 22.59 -24.77
CA ASP A 140 10.29 23.24 -26.07
C ASP A 140 11.75 23.44 -26.50
N THR A 141 12.69 23.58 -25.55
CA THR A 141 14.11 23.77 -25.85
C THR A 141 14.71 22.49 -26.45
N GLU A 142 14.44 21.34 -25.84
CA GLU A 142 14.91 20.03 -26.30
C GLU A 142 14.26 19.62 -27.63
N ILE A 143 12.97 19.91 -27.79
CA ILE A 143 12.27 19.65 -29.05
C ILE A 143 12.83 20.55 -30.15
N SER A 144 13.16 21.81 -29.83
CA SER A 144 13.72 22.75 -30.81
C SER A 144 15.13 22.38 -31.28
N THR A 145 15.96 21.81 -30.40
CA THR A 145 17.30 21.33 -30.78
C THR A 145 17.19 20.07 -31.63
N LEU A 146 16.27 19.16 -31.30
CA LEU A 146 15.99 17.98 -32.12
C LEU A 146 15.46 18.36 -33.52
N LEU A 147 14.57 19.34 -33.61
CA LEU A 147 14.08 19.87 -34.88
C LEU A 147 15.21 20.50 -35.70
N ALA A 148 16.09 21.28 -35.06
CA ALA A 148 17.25 21.87 -35.72
C ALA A 148 18.23 20.80 -36.24
N GLN A 149 18.44 19.73 -35.49
CA GLN A 149 19.29 18.61 -35.90
C GLN A 149 18.71 17.84 -37.10
N ARG A 150 17.40 17.60 -37.13
CA ARG A 150 16.76 16.81 -38.20
C ARG A 150 16.42 17.60 -39.45
N PHE A 151 15.93 18.83 -39.31
CA PHE A 151 15.41 19.63 -40.42
C PHE A 151 16.27 20.86 -40.74
N GLY A 152 17.36 21.06 -40.01
CA GLY A 152 18.21 22.25 -40.13
C GLY A 152 17.57 23.51 -39.54
N GLY A 153 18.29 24.63 -39.66
CA GLY A 153 17.84 25.94 -39.19
C GLY A 153 18.18 26.26 -37.73
N ASN A 154 17.65 27.37 -37.23
CA ASN A 154 17.94 27.88 -35.90
C ASN A 154 16.95 27.32 -34.85
N ALA A 155 17.47 26.75 -33.77
CA ALA A 155 16.68 26.26 -32.64
C ALA A 155 15.70 27.32 -32.09
N ARG A 156 16.11 28.60 -32.03
CA ARG A 156 15.22 29.68 -31.57
C ARG A 156 14.00 29.89 -32.48
N SER A 157 14.17 29.68 -33.79
CA SER A 157 13.07 29.73 -34.75
C SER A 157 12.13 28.54 -34.58
N HIS A 158 12.69 27.35 -34.35
CA HIS A 158 11.90 26.14 -34.05
C HIS A 158 11.13 26.24 -32.72
N CYS A 159 11.72 26.88 -31.69
CA CYS A 159 11.02 27.16 -30.43
C CYS A 159 9.76 28.02 -30.65
N LYS A 160 9.87 29.10 -31.44
CA LYS A 160 8.70 29.92 -31.84
C LYS A 160 7.69 29.12 -32.66
N PHE A 161 8.16 28.21 -33.50
CA PHE A 161 7.30 27.34 -34.30
C PHE A 161 6.50 26.36 -33.42
N ILE A 162 7.14 25.72 -32.45
CA ILE A 162 6.50 24.85 -31.45
C ILE A 162 5.40 25.61 -30.70
N GLN A 163 5.70 26.81 -30.20
CA GLN A 163 4.73 27.64 -29.47
C GLN A 163 3.52 27.99 -30.33
N ARG A 164 3.72 28.40 -31.59
CA ARG A 164 2.63 28.68 -32.54
C ARG A 164 1.78 27.43 -32.81
N PHE A 165 2.44 26.29 -33.00
CA PHE A 165 1.75 25.03 -33.23
C PHE A 165 0.91 24.62 -32.01
N ARG A 166 1.46 24.78 -30.79
CA ARG A 166 0.75 24.54 -29.54
C ARG A 166 -0.48 25.44 -29.39
N SER A 167 -0.35 26.74 -29.65
CA SER A 167 -1.48 27.67 -29.61
C SER A 167 -2.55 27.34 -30.66
N ASN A 168 -2.13 26.91 -31.86
CA ASN A 168 -3.08 26.48 -32.89
C ASN A 168 -3.84 25.23 -32.45
N CYS A 169 -3.15 24.22 -31.91
CA CYS A 169 -3.81 23.03 -31.37
C CYS A 169 -4.78 23.40 -30.25
N GLN A 170 -4.39 24.25 -29.30
CA GLN A 170 -5.28 24.68 -28.23
C GLN A 170 -6.55 25.34 -28.76
N ARG A 171 -6.43 26.28 -29.71
CA ARG A 171 -7.57 26.97 -30.30
C ARG A 171 -8.54 25.99 -30.98
N GLU A 172 -7.99 25.09 -31.80
CA GLU A 172 -8.81 24.10 -32.52
C GLU A 172 -9.43 23.08 -31.56
N LEU A 173 -8.76 22.68 -30.49
CA LEU A 173 -9.28 21.71 -29.52
C LEU A 173 -10.37 22.31 -28.60
N THR A 174 -10.40 23.64 -28.42
CA THR A 174 -11.41 24.36 -27.63
C THR A 174 -12.58 24.93 -28.44
N ALA A 175 -12.52 24.83 -29.78
CA ALA A 175 -13.55 25.29 -30.72
C ALA A 175 -14.42 24.13 -31.18
#